data_AF-A0A7C5IHK8-F1
#
_entry.id   AF-A0A7C5IHK8-F1
#
_cell.length_a   1.000
_cell.length_b   1.000
_cell.length_c   1.000
_cell.angle_alpha   90.00
_cell.angle_beta   90.00
_cell.angle_gamma   90.00
#
_symmetry.space_group_name_H-M   'P 1'
#
loop_
_entity.id
_entity.type
_entity.pdbx_description
1 polymer ?
#
loop_
_entity_poly.entity_id
_entity_poly.type
_entity_poly.pdbx_seq_one_letter_code
_entity_poly.pdbx_strand_id
1 'polypeptide(L)'
;MRAKKFLVGLALTLLILTLAGFILSLLVGPVKTTASDLFAAFRGQERYQDIFFRLRLPRAIISFLVGASLGLAGAILQGYFRNSLADPFILGSSSGAALGAVLAAELGFKLVLPGFSSQGIMALITSFVLVTVVYLISERRRFRTSEALLLTGIAAGALASAITS
;
A
#
# COMPACT_ATOMS: atom_id res chain seq x y z
N MET A 1 -16.71 19.29 25.30
CA MET A 1 -16.49 17.95 25.90
C MET A 1 -17.11 16.80 25.11
N ARG A 2 -18.35 16.91 24.56
CA ARG A 2 -19.00 15.81 23.81
C ARG A 2 -18.25 15.37 22.55
N ALA A 3 -17.74 16.31 21.75
CA ALA A 3 -16.97 16.02 20.54
C ALA A 3 -15.66 15.23 20.80
N LYS A 4 -14.91 15.59 21.85
CA LYS A 4 -13.70 14.85 22.24
C LYS A 4 -14.02 13.41 22.66
N LYS A 5 -15.09 13.19 23.43
CA LYS A 5 -15.54 11.85 23.82
C LYS A 5 -15.96 11.01 22.61
N PHE A 6 -16.65 11.61 21.64
CA PHE A 6 -17.03 10.94 20.40
C PHE A 6 -15.81 10.52 19.57
N LEU A 7 -14.84 11.42 19.37
CA LEU A 7 -13.62 11.13 18.61
C LEU A 7 -12.78 10.01 19.26
N VAL A 8 -12.63 10.04 20.58
CA VAL A 8 -11.93 8.97 21.31
C VAL A 8 -12.67 7.64 21.17
N GLY A 9 -14.01 7.65 21.29
CA GLY A 9 -14.82 6.45 21.07
C GLY A 9 -14.64 5.88 19.67
N LEU A 10 -14.70 6.72 18.63
CA LEU A 10 -14.49 6.30 17.25
C LEU A 10 -13.10 5.71 17.03
N ALA A 11 -12.05 6.36 17.54
CA ALA A 11 -10.68 5.87 17.43
C ALA A 11 -10.50 4.50 18.08
N LEU A 12 -11.08 4.28 19.26
CA LEU A 12 -11.07 2.98 19.93
C LEU A 12 -11.82 1.91 19.11
N THR A 13 -12.99 2.25 18.56
CA THR A 13 -13.75 1.32 17.70
C THR A 13 -12.94 0.92 16.47
N LEU A 14 -12.32 1.87 15.78
CA LEU A 14 -11.48 1.58 14.62
C LEU A 14 -10.26 0.74 15.00
N LEU A 15 -9.63 1.01 16.15
CA LEU A 15 -8.51 0.20 16.66
C LEU A 15 -8.96 -1.25 16.92
N ILE A 16 -10.10 -1.45 17.58
CA ILE A 16 -10.66 -2.77 17.87
C ILE A 16 -10.97 -3.51 16.56
N LEU A 17 -11.62 -2.85 15.59
CA LEU A 17 -11.93 -3.46 14.30
C LEU A 17 -10.65 -3.85 13.54
N THR A 18 -9.62 -3.02 13.59
CA THR A 18 -8.34 -3.31 12.93
C THR A 18 -7.64 -4.51 13.58
N LEU A 19 -7.62 -4.59 14.91
CA LEU A 19 -7.06 -5.72 15.65
C LEU A 19 -7.86 -7.02 15.40
N ALA A 20 -9.19 -6.92 15.38
CA ALA A 20 -10.06 -8.06 15.05
C ALA A 20 -9.80 -8.55 13.63
N GLY A 21 -9.65 -7.63 12.65
CA GLY A 21 -9.30 -7.96 11.27
C GLY A 21 -7.95 -8.66 11.15
N PHE A 22 -6.94 -8.22 11.92
CA PHE A 22 -5.63 -8.88 11.98
C PHE A 22 -5.74 -10.33 12.49
N ILE A 23 -6.46 -10.55 13.60
CA ILE A 23 -6.68 -11.90 14.16
C ILE A 23 -7.45 -12.77 13.18
N LEU A 24 -8.51 -12.25 12.56
CA LEU A 24 -9.28 -12.97 11.55
C LEU A 24 -8.42 -13.35 10.34
N SER A 25 -7.53 -12.46 9.90
CA SER A 25 -6.58 -12.76 8.82
C SER A 25 -5.63 -13.91 9.14
N LEU A 26 -5.35 -14.18 10.43
CA LEU A 26 -4.54 -15.33 10.83
C LEU A 26 -5.35 -16.63 10.83
N LEU A 27 -6.66 -16.56 11.10
CA LEU A 27 -7.52 -17.74 11.25
C LEU A 27 -8.16 -18.18 9.92
N VAL A 28 -8.46 -17.23 9.04
CA VAL A 28 -9.16 -17.47 7.77
C VAL A 28 -8.14 -17.63 6.64
N GLY A 29 -8.29 -18.71 5.88
CA GLY A 29 -7.46 -18.99 4.71
C GLY A 29 -7.97 -20.16 3.88
N PRO A 30 -7.32 -20.47 2.75
CA PRO A 30 -7.72 -21.58 1.87
C PRO A 30 -7.64 -22.94 2.57
N VAL A 31 -6.73 -23.08 3.52
CA VAL A 31 -6.65 -24.26 4.41
C VAL A 31 -7.54 -24.01 5.61
N LYS A 32 -8.53 -24.90 5.82
CA LYS A 32 -9.37 -24.88 7.02
C LYS A 32 -8.49 -25.08 8.26
N THR A 33 -8.53 -24.12 9.17
CA THR A 33 -7.75 -24.10 10.41
C THR A 33 -8.62 -23.59 11.55
N THR A 34 -8.38 -24.11 12.74
CA THR A 34 -9.06 -23.75 13.98
C THR A 34 -8.13 -22.95 14.90
N ALA A 35 -8.69 -22.32 15.93
CA ALA A 35 -7.87 -21.61 16.92
C ALA A 35 -6.91 -22.55 17.68
N SER A 36 -7.28 -23.82 17.86
CA SER A 36 -6.40 -24.85 18.44
C SER A 36 -5.17 -25.13 17.57
N ASP A 37 -5.29 -25.04 16.25
CA ASP A 37 -4.17 -25.26 15.32
C ASP A 37 -3.13 -24.15 15.42
N LEU A 38 -3.57 -22.92 15.72
CA LEU A 38 -2.67 -21.81 16.01
C LEU A 38 -1.85 -22.09 17.27
N PHE A 39 -2.49 -22.56 18.35
CA PHE A 39 -1.76 -22.98 19.56
C PHE A 39 -0.84 -24.17 19.28
N ALA A 40 -1.24 -25.10 18.42
CA ALA A 40 -0.40 -26.21 17.99
C ALA A 40 0.83 -25.75 17.20
N ALA A 41 0.72 -24.70 16.39
CA ALA A 41 1.85 -24.06 15.71
C ALA A 41 2.86 -23.50 16.73
N PHE A 42 2.39 -22.83 17.79
CA PHE A 42 3.26 -22.35 18.87
C PHE A 42 3.93 -23.49 19.66
N ARG A 43 3.30 -24.68 19.73
CA ARG A 43 3.86 -25.88 20.36
C ARG A 43 4.87 -26.65 19.50
N GLY A 44 5.17 -26.20 18.28
CA GLY A 44 6.20 -26.81 17.44
C GLY A 44 5.71 -27.79 16.38
N GLN A 45 4.41 -27.87 16.11
CA GLN A 45 3.93 -28.75 15.02
C GLN A 45 4.25 -28.13 13.64
N GLU A 46 5.21 -28.73 12.93
CA GLU A 46 5.78 -28.20 11.67
C GLU A 46 4.71 -27.81 10.63
N ARG A 47 3.71 -28.69 10.41
CA ARG A 47 2.61 -28.43 9.46
C ARG A 47 1.91 -27.11 9.70
N TYR A 48 1.67 -26.76 10.97
CA TYR A 48 0.98 -25.52 11.32
C TYR A 48 1.95 -24.34 11.37
N GLN A 49 3.21 -24.56 11.74
CA GLN A 49 4.22 -23.50 11.75
C GLN A 49 4.44 -22.89 10.37
N ASP A 50 4.55 -23.69 9.31
CA ASP A 50 4.72 -23.16 7.96
C ASP A 50 3.50 -22.33 7.52
N ILE A 51 2.29 -22.80 7.83
CA ILE A 51 1.06 -22.08 7.49
C ILE A 51 0.98 -20.74 8.24
N PHE A 52 1.12 -20.76 9.56
CA PHE A 52 0.92 -19.56 10.36
C PHE A 52 2.11 -18.60 10.30
N PHE A 53 3.36 -19.08 10.44
CA PHE A 53 4.53 -18.20 10.52
C PHE A 53 5.17 -17.87 9.17
N ARG A 54 5.12 -18.76 8.16
CA ARG A 54 5.73 -18.47 6.85
C ARG A 54 4.77 -17.87 5.83
N LEU A 55 3.46 -18.10 5.98
CA LEU A 55 2.46 -17.61 5.02
C LEU A 55 1.54 -16.54 5.61
N ARG A 56 0.81 -16.85 6.69
CA ARG A 56 -0.27 -15.98 7.17
C ARG A 56 0.24 -14.77 7.94
N LEU A 57 1.16 -14.97 8.88
CA LEU A 57 1.68 -13.88 9.71
C LEU A 57 2.41 -12.81 8.88
N PRO A 58 3.32 -13.14 7.95
CA PRO A 58 3.97 -12.13 7.11
C PRO A 58 2.95 -11.35 6.26
N ARG A 59 1.95 -12.05 5.70
CA ARG A 59 0.88 -11.42 4.91
C ARG A 59 -0.01 -10.50 5.74
N ALA A 60 -0.35 -10.89 6.98
CA ALA A 60 -1.15 -10.08 7.89
C ALA A 60 -0.40 -8.79 8.28
N ILE A 61 0.91 -8.93 8.59
CA ILE A 61 1.78 -7.79 8.89
C ILE A 61 1.85 -6.83 7.70
N ILE A 62 2.12 -7.33 6.50
CA ILE A 62 2.21 -6.49 5.29
C ILE A 62 0.87 -5.80 5.01
N SER A 63 -0.26 -6.51 5.11
CA SER A 63 -1.60 -5.94 4.91
C SER A 63 -1.87 -4.77 5.88
N PHE A 64 -1.48 -4.93 7.15
CA PHE A 64 -1.61 -3.88 8.16
C PHE A 64 -0.71 -2.68 7.86
N LEU A 65 0.56 -2.92 7.54
CA LEU A 65 1.52 -1.86 7.22
C LEU A 65 1.13 -1.08 5.97
N VAL A 66 0.66 -1.76 4.93
CA VAL A 66 0.16 -1.13 3.70
C VAL A 66 -1.08 -0.29 4.00
N GLY A 67 -2.06 -0.84 4.74
CA GLY A 67 -3.26 -0.10 5.13
C GLY A 67 -2.95 1.16 5.95
N ALA A 68 -2.05 1.05 6.93
CA ALA A 68 -1.59 2.19 7.72
C ALA A 68 -0.87 3.24 6.86
N SER A 69 0.00 2.80 5.95
CA SER A 69 0.74 3.69 5.04
C SER A 69 -0.20 4.44 4.08
N LEU A 70 -1.17 3.74 3.49
CA LEU A 70 -2.17 4.34 2.61
C LEU A 70 -3.10 5.31 3.35
N GLY A 71 -3.53 4.95 4.58
CA GLY A 71 -4.33 5.84 5.43
C GLY A 71 -3.59 7.12 5.80
N LEU A 72 -2.31 7.01 6.18
CA LEU A 72 -1.46 8.16 6.46
C LEU A 72 -1.21 9.03 5.21
N ALA A 73 -0.87 8.42 4.08
CA ALA A 73 -0.67 9.12 2.81
C ALA A 73 -1.94 9.87 2.39
N GLY A 74 -3.11 9.24 2.49
CA GLY A 74 -4.40 9.86 2.23
C GLY A 74 -4.66 11.07 3.14
N ALA A 75 -4.47 10.92 4.46
CA ALA A 75 -4.66 12.03 5.40
C ALA A 75 -3.72 13.22 5.13
N ILE A 76 -2.45 12.94 4.80
CA ILE A 76 -1.45 13.97 4.45
C ILE A 76 -1.87 14.71 3.17
N LEU A 77 -2.24 13.97 2.12
CA LEU A 77 -2.59 14.57 0.82
C LEU A 77 -3.92 15.33 0.90
N GLN A 78 -4.91 14.82 1.62
CA GLN A 78 -6.16 15.55 1.88
C GLN A 78 -5.90 16.87 2.62
N GLY A 79 -4.97 16.87 3.58
CA GLY A 79 -4.53 18.08 4.28
C GLY A 79 -3.77 19.06 3.38
N TYR A 80 -2.86 18.55 2.54
CA TYR A 80 -2.07 19.34 1.60
C TYR A 80 -2.94 20.01 0.54
N PHE A 81 -3.82 19.24 -0.12
CA PHE A 81 -4.71 19.75 -1.15
C PHE A 81 -5.95 20.46 -0.60
N ARG A 82 -6.19 20.38 0.72
CA ARG A 82 -7.42 20.86 1.36
C ARG A 82 -8.68 20.32 0.67
N ASN A 83 -8.60 19.06 0.23
CA ASN A 83 -9.64 18.39 -0.52
C ASN A 83 -9.83 16.97 0.03
N SER A 84 -10.98 16.71 0.64
CA SER A 84 -11.31 15.40 1.22
C SER A 84 -11.45 14.29 0.19
N LEU A 85 -11.53 14.62 -1.10
CA LEU A 85 -11.55 13.67 -2.21
C LEU A 85 -10.15 13.35 -2.75
N ALA A 86 -9.09 13.95 -2.21
CA ALA A 86 -7.73 13.64 -2.63
C ALA A 86 -7.37 12.20 -2.23
N ASP A 87 -6.93 11.43 -3.22
CA ASP A 87 -6.55 10.02 -3.10
C ASP A 87 -5.02 9.84 -3.11
N PRO A 88 -4.44 8.91 -2.34
CA PRO A 88 -3.00 8.66 -2.30
C PRO A 88 -2.34 8.29 -3.64
N PHE A 89 -3.12 7.86 -4.63
CA PHE A 89 -2.60 7.48 -5.95
C PHE A 89 -2.73 8.59 -7.01
N ILE A 90 -3.31 9.75 -6.67
CA ILE A 90 -3.65 10.81 -7.64
C ILE A 90 -2.44 11.41 -8.38
N LEU A 91 -1.24 11.25 -7.84
CA LEU A 91 0.02 11.70 -8.47
C LEU A 91 0.60 10.68 -9.48
N GLY A 92 -0.12 9.58 -9.76
CA GLY A 92 0.32 8.53 -10.68
C GLY A 92 1.24 7.49 -10.03
N SER A 93 1.40 7.49 -8.71
CA SER A 93 2.28 6.55 -7.99
C SER A 93 1.93 5.08 -8.26
N SER A 94 0.63 4.75 -8.34
CA SER A 94 0.15 3.40 -8.65
C SER A 94 0.45 2.99 -10.10
N SER A 95 0.13 3.84 -11.08
CA SER A 95 0.43 3.57 -12.50
C SER A 95 1.93 3.47 -12.78
N GLY A 96 2.76 4.31 -12.12
CA GLY A 96 4.21 4.22 -12.21
C GLY A 96 4.76 2.92 -11.60
N ALA A 97 4.19 2.47 -10.48
CA ALA A 97 4.53 1.18 -9.89
C ALA A 97 4.17 0.01 -10.82
N ALA A 98 2.97 0.04 -11.40
CA ALA A 98 2.51 -0.96 -12.36
C ALA A 98 3.43 -1.03 -13.60
N LEU A 99 3.77 0.13 -14.17
CA LEU A 99 4.71 0.23 -15.29
C LEU A 99 6.06 -0.43 -14.97
N GLY A 100 6.64 -0.12 -13.80
CA GLY A 100 7.90 -0.73 -13.38
C GLY A 100 7.80 -2.25 -13.21
N ALA A 101 6.71 -2.74 -12.61
CA ALA A 101 6.47 -4.17 -12.42
C ALA A 101 6.32 -4.92 -13.75
N VAL A 102 5.56 -4.36 -14.71
CA VAL A 102 5.35 -4.94 -16.04
C VAL A 102 6.66 -4.95 -16.83
N LEU A 103 7.38 -3.82 -16.87
CA LEU A 103 8.69 -3.76 -17.53
C LEU A 103 9.68 -4.78 -16.95
N ALA A 104 9.68 -4.97 -15.62
CA ALA A 104 10.53 -5.96 -14.98
C ALA A 104 10.18 -7.40 -15.41
N ALA A 105 8.89 -7.69 -15.55
CA ALA A 105 8.39 -9.00 -15.96
C ALA A 105 8.70 -9.28 -17.43
N GLU A 106 8.39 -8.34 -18.33
CA GLU A 106 8.52 -8.51 -19.79
C GLU A 106 9.98 -8.47 -20.26
N LEU A 107 10.80 -7.55 -19.73
CA LEU A 107 12.22 -7.44 -20.09
C LEU A 107 13.10 -8.47 -19.37
N GLY A 108 12.51 -9.29 -18.50
CA GLY A 108 13.23 -10.33 -17.77
C GLY A 108 14.29 -9.78 -16.81
N PHE A 109 14.06 -8.61 -16.19
CA PHE A 109 15.00 -8.05 -15.22
C PHE A 109 15.10 -8.97 -13.99
N LYS A 110 16.29 -9.54 -13.79
CA LYS A 110 16.62 -10.41 -12.65
C LYS A 110 17.55 -9.66 -11.70
N LEU A 111 17.00 -8.67 -10.99
CA LEU A 111 17.71 -8.07 -9.87
C LEU A 111 17.53 -8.97 -8.64
N VAL A 112 18.62 -9.57 -8.19
CA VAL A 112 18.60 -10.50 -7.04
C VAL A 112 19.05 -9.74 -5.80
N LEU A 113 18.08 -9.19 -5.07
CA LEU A 113 18.28 -8.68 -3.72
C LEU A 113 17.65 -9.69 -2.73
N PRO A 114 18.38 -10.16 -1.70
CA PRO A 114 17.83 -11.12 -0.74
C PRO A 114 16.53 -10.61 -0.12
N GLY A 115 15.44 -11.36 -0.28
CA GLY A 115 14.13 -11.02 0.28
C GLY A 115 13.27 -10.05 -0.54
N PHE A 116 13.73 -9.56 -1.68
CA PHE A 116 12.97 -8.64 -2.55
C PHE A 116 12.76 -9.22 -3.95
N SER A 117 11.56 -9.01 -4.51
CA SER A 117 11.29 -9.35 -5.90
C SER A 117 11.79 -8.24 -6.84
N SER A 118 12.30 -8.62 -8.01
CA SER A 118 12.75 -7.65 -9.02
C SER A 118 11.59 -6.76 -9.47
N GLN A 119 10.38 -7.30 -9.59
CA GLN A 119 9.18 -6.52 -9.90
C GLN A 119 8.89 -5.48 -8.82
N GLY A 120 9.02 -5.84 -7.54
CA GLY A 120 8.76 -4.92 -6.42
C GLY A 120 9.74 -3.75 -6.39
N ILE A 121 11.02 -4.03 -6.67
CA ILE A 121 12.06 -2.98 -6.72
C ILE A 121 11.83 -2.04 -7.91
N MET A 122 11.55 -2.60 -9.09
CA MET A 122 11.28 -1.80 -10.28
C MET A 122 10.00 -0.99 -10.15
N ALA A 123 8.97 -1.53 -9.50
CA ALA A 123 7.76 -0.81 -9.15
C ALA A 123 8.06 0.40 -8.26
N LEU A 124 8.85 0.22 -7.20
CA LEU A 124 9.26 1.32 -6.31
C LEU A 124 10.03 2.40 -7.05
N ILE A 125 11.06 2.02 -7.83
CA ILE A 125 11.90 2.97 -8.57
C ILE A 125 11.06 3.77 -9.56
N THR A 126 10.25 3.07 -10.37
CA THR A 126 9.48 3.72 -11.44
C THR A 126 8.38 4.62 -10.88
N SER A 127 7.73 4.20 -9.79
CA SER A 127 6.77 5.05 -9.06
C SER A 127 7.42 6.32 -8.52
N PHE A 128 8.58 6.19 -7.87
CA PHE A 128 9.31 7.32 -7.31
C PHE A 128 9.77 8.30 -8.40
N VAL A 129 10.32 7.78 -9.51
CA VAL A 129 10.72 8.59 -10.66
C VAL A 129 9.52 9.32 -11.25
N LEU A 130 8.40 8.62 -11.48
CA LEU A 130 7.20 9.23 -12.07
C LEU A 130 6.65 10.36 -11.21
N VAL A 131 6.48 10.13 -9.89
CA VAL A 131 5.99 11.16 -8.96
C VAL A 131 6.98 12.34 -8.89
N THR A 132 8.28 12.08 -8.91
CA THR A 132 9.30 13.15 -8.92
C THR A 132 9.21 13.98 -10.20
N VAL A 133 9.05 13.34 -11.37
CA VAL A 133 8.89 14.02 -12.65
C VAL A 133 7.62 14.87 -12.65
N VAL A 134 6.49 14.33 -12.18
CA VAL A 134 5.22 15.06 -12.03
C VAL A 134 5.43 16.30 -11.16
N TYR A 135 6.06 16.15 -9.99
CA TYR A 135 6.35 17.25 -9.08
C TYR A 135 7.22 18.34 -9.74
N LEU A 136 8.33 17.96 -10.39
CA LEU A 136 9.26 18.90 -11.03
C LEU A 136 8.62 19.66 -12.20
N ILE A 137 7.70 19.02 -12.94
CA ILE A 137 6.95 19.68 -14.01
C ILE A 137 6.01 20.74 -13.43
N SER A 138 5.29 20.41 -12.37
CA SER A 138 4.33 21.32 -11.73
C SER A 138 4.99 22.46 -10.96
N GLU A 139 6.22 22.29 -10.47
CA GLU A 139 6.94 23.37 -9.77
C GLU A 139 7.50 24.48 -10.68
N ARG A 140 7.47 24.30 -12.02
CA ARG A 140 7.92 25.34 -12.96
C ARG A 140 7.10 26.61 -12.72
N ARG A 141 7.77 27.78 -12.70
CA ARG A 141 7.23 29.08 -12.23
C ARG A 141 5.83 29.47 -12.74
N ARG A 142 5.38 28.95 -13.88
CA ARG A 142 4.05 29.21 -14.45
C ARG A 142 2.91 28.34 -13.91
N PHE A 143 3.20 27.24 -13.20
CA PHE A 143 2.23 26.18 -12.88
C PHE A 143 2.20 25.79 -11.40
N ARG A 144 2.65 26.68 -10.49
CA ARG A 144 2.67 26.43 -9.04
C ARG A 144 1.27 26.48 -8.41
N THR A 145 0.37 25.63 -8.88
CA THR A 145 -0.97 25.45 -8.33
C THR A 145 -1.22 23.98 -8.06
N SER A 146 -2.07 23.70 -7.08
CA SER A 146 -2.46 22.33 -6.72
C SER A 146 -3.11 21.62 -7.90
N GLU A 147 -3.89 22.34 -8.69
CA GLU A 147 -4.59 21.84 -9.87
C GLU A 147 -3.62 21.38 -10.96
N ALA A 148 -2.52 22.11 -11.16
CA ALA A 148 -1.50 21.72 -12.13
C ALA A 148 -0.79 20.42 -11.72
N LEU A 149 -0.52 20.24 -10.41
CA LEU A 149 0.05 19.01 -9.89
C LEU A 149 -0.89 17.82 -10.07
N LEU A 150 -2.18 18.01 -9.81
CA LEU A 150 -3.20 16.98 -10.02
C LEU A 150 -3.35 16.62 -11.50
N LEU A 151 -3.47 17.61 -12.39
CA LEU A 151 -3.64 17.38 -13.82
C LEU A 151 -2.42 16.69 -14.44
N THR A 152 -1.21 17.08 -14.01
CA THR A 152 0.04 16.45 -14.44
C THR A 152 0.13 15.00 -13.96
N GLY A 153 -0.25 14.73 -12.70
CA GLY A 153 -0.29 13.37 -12.14
C GLY A 153 -1.26 12.45 -12.87
N ILE A 154 -2.48 12.92 -13.15
CA ILE A 154 -3.49 12.16 -13.91
C ILE A 154 -2.98 11.87 -15.33
N ALA A 155 -2.41 12.87 -16.01
CA ALA A 155 -1.88 12.70 -17.36
C ALA A 155 -0.70 11.72 -17.40
N ALA A 156 0.25 11.85 -16.47
CA ALA A 156 1.40 10.94 -16.36
C ALA A 156 0.96 9.51 -16.01
N GLY A 157 -0.03 9.36 -15.13
CA GLY A 157 -0.63 8.07 -14.79
C GLY A 157 -1.31 7.42 -16.00
N ALA A 158 -2.08 8.18 -16.78
CA ALA A 158 -2.72 7.68 -18.00
C ALA A 158 -1.69 7.23 -19.06
N LEU A 159 -0.61 7.98 -19.24
CA LEU A 159 0.51 7.58 -20.12
C LEU A 159 1.17 6.28 -19.64
N ALA A 160 1.46 6.16 -18.34
CA ALA A 160 2.03 4.94 -17.78
C ALA A 160 1.10 3.73 -17.96
N SER A 161 -0.20 3.90 -17.72
CA SER A 161 -1.20 2.84 -17.94
C SER A 161 -1.32 2.45 -19.43
N ALA A 162 -1.22 3.42 -20.34
CA ALA A 162 -1.26 3.17 -21.79
C ALA A 162 -0.06 2.33 -22.27
N ILE A 163 1.11 2.48 -21.64
CA ILE A 163 2.29 1.67 -21.97
C ILE A 163 2.13 0.21 -21.48
N THR A 164 1.37 -0.01 -20.41
CA THR A 164 1.17 -1.35 -19.83
C THR A 164 -0.04 -2.12 -20.36
N SER A 165 -0.88 -1.49 -21.19
CA SER A 165 -2.11 -2.10 -21.73
C SER A 165 -1.84 -2.74 -23.09
#